data_AF-A0A8J8DP49-F1
#
_entry.id   AF-A0A8J8DP49-F1
#
_cell.length_a   1.000
_cell.length_b   1.000
_cell.length_c   1.000
_cell.angle_alpha   90.00
_cell.angle_beta   90.00
_cell.angle_gamma   90.00
#
_symmetry.space_group_name_H-M   'P 1'
#
loop_
_entity.id
_entity.type
_entity.pdbx_description
1 polymer ?
#
loop_
_entity_poly.entity_id
_entity_poly.type
_entity_poly.pdbx_seq_one_letter_code
_entity_poly.pdbx_strand_id
1 'polypeptide(L)'
;MKSEEEYFESIITLVREIGSEPVAHWRVMKPVVKYELCTKCWLCVQYCPEGVIKESDKGPVIDYRFCKGCGVCADECPVKAIVMIREV
;
A
#
# COMPACT_ATOMS: atom_id res chain seq x y z
N MET A 1 -25.37 -30.23 -7.55
CA MET A 1 -23.97 -30.23 -8.02
C MET A 1 -23.77 -28.90 -8.71
N LYS A 2 -22.87 -28.04 -8.23
CA LYS A 2 -22.69 -26.70 -8.79
C LYS A 2 -22.00 -26.77 -10.16
N SER A 3 -22.35 -25.89 -11.08
CA SER A 3 -21.68 -25.78 -12.39
C SER A 3 -20.23 -25.30 -12.23
N GLU A 4 -19.44 -25.43 -13.30
CA GLU A 4 -18.05 -24.95 -13.32
C GLU A 4 -17.98 -23.42 -13.10
N GLU A 5 -18.89 -22.65 -13.72
CA GLU A 5 -19.02 -21.22 -13.46
C GLU A 5 -19.41 -20.90 -12.00
N GLU A 6 -20.34 -21.65 -11.40
CA GLU A 6 -20.76 -21.44 -10.01
C GLU A 6 -19.62 -21.73 -9.01
N TYR A 7 -18.77 -22.70 -9.32
CA TYR A 7 -17.55 -22.95 -8.55
C TYR A 7 -16.56 -21.80 -8.68
N PHE A 8 -16.33 -21.32 -9.91
CA PHE A 8 -15.43 -20.19 -10.18
C PHE A 8 -15.87 -18.92 -9.43
N GLU A 9 -17.15 -18.56 -9.51
CA GLU A 9 -17.71 -17.41 -8.79
C GLU A 9 -17.62 -17.57 -7.27
N SER A 10 -17.81 -18.78 -6.75
CA SER A 10 -17.65 -19.04 -5.32
C SER A 10 -16.20 -18.86 -4.85
N ILE A 11 -15.22 -19.28 -5.67
CA ILE A 11 -13.80 -19.09 -5.37
C ILE A 11 -13.45 -17.60 -5.44
N ILE A 12 -13.91 -16.88 -6.47
CA ILE A 12 -13.69 -15.43 -6.59
C ILE A 12 -14.23 -14.72 -5.35
N THR A 13 -15.44 -15.04 -4.92
CA THR A 13 -16.08 -14.44 -3.75
C THR A 13 -15.26 -14.73 -2.49
N LEU A 14 -14.88 -16.00 -2.28
CA LEU A 14 -14.07 -16.41 -1.12
C LEU A 14 -12.70 -15.72 -1.07
N VAL A 15 -12.00 -15.63 -2.20
CA VAL A 15 -10.68 -14.97 -2.29
C VAL A 15 -10.81 -13.48 -2.04
N ARG A 16 -11.89 -12.83 -2.51
CA ARG A 16 -12.18 -11.42 -2.21
C ARG A 16 -12.48 -11.18 -0.74
N GLU A 17 -13.21 -12.08 -0.10
CA GLU A 17 -13.56 -11.96 1.32
C GLU A 17 -12.35 -12.22 2.23
N ILE A 18 -11.61 -13.31 2.02
CA ILE A 18 -10.46 -13.67 2.88
C ILE A 18 -9.23 -12.80 2.59
N GLY A 19 -8.97 -12.46 1.33
CA GLY A 19 -7.78 -11.73 0.91
C GLY A 19 -7.85 -10.21 1.12
N SER A 20 -8.97 -9.67 1.63
CA SER A 20 -9.17 -8.23 1.78
C SER A 20 -9.10 -7.72 3.22
N GLU A 21 -8.74 -8.57 4.18
CA GLU A 21 -8.66 -8.16 5.58
C GLU A 21 -7.52 -7.13 5.80
N PRO A 22 -7.77 -5.95 6.39
CA PRO A 22 -6.75 -4.94 6.63
C PRO A 22 -5.64 -5.42 7.58
N VAL A 23 -4.39 -5.19 7.17
CA VAL A 23 -3.19 -5.50 7.97
C VAL A 23 -2.62 -4.28 8.70
N ALA A 24 -3.40 -3.20 8.82
CA ALA A 24 -2.94 -1.95 9.41
C ALA A 24 -2.35 -2.11 10.83
N HIS A 25 -2.87 -3.07 11.59
CA HIS A 25 -2.44 -3.38 12.96
C HIS A 25 -1.01 -3.97 13.05
N TRP A 26 -0.36 -4.31 11.94
CA TRP A 26 1.02 -4.83 11.92
C TRP A 26 2.07 -3.73 12.04
N ARG A 27 1.70 -2.47 11.79
CA ARG A 27 2.64 -1.35 11.79
C ARG A 27 3.05 -0.95 13.19
N VAL A 28 4.36 -0.88 13.42
CA VAL A 28 4.96 -0.09 14.51
C VAL A 28 5.29 1.33 14.03
N MET A 29 5.62 1.47 12.75
CA MET A 29 5.96 2.75 12.09
C MET A 29 5.11 2.92 10.83
N LYS A 30 4.82 4.17 10.44
CA LYS A 30 4.21 4.50 9.14
C LYS A 30 4.99 5.54 8.36
N PRO A 31 5.01 5.44 7.02
CA PRO A 31 5.51 6.51 6.16
C PRO A 31 4.54 7.70 6.17
N VAL A 32 5.05 8.92 6.15
CA VAL A 32 4.31 10.16 5.93
C VAL A 32 4.98 10.96 4.83
N VAL A 33 4.20 11.37 3.85
CA VAL A 33 4.67 12.12 2.68
C VAL A 33 4.67 13.63 2.98
N LYS A 34 5.81 14.27 2.80
CA LYS A 34 6.01 15.72 2.73
C LYS A 34 5.86 16.17 1.28
N TYR A 35 4.64 16.52 0.89
CA TYR A 35 4.30 16.80 -0.51
C TYR A 35 5.07 18.00 -1.10
N GLU A 36 5.45 18.96 -0.26
CA GLU A 36 6.26 20.12 -0.62
C GLU A 36 7.68 19.76 -1.08
N LEU A 37 8.19 18.59 -0.71
CA LEU A 37 9.50 18.08 -1.15
C LEU A 37 9.38 17.08 -2.32
N CYS A 38 8.17 16.59 -2.59
CA CYS A 38 7.96 15.50 -3.53
C CYS A 38 8.14 15.97 -4.99
N THR A 39 9.06 15.34 -5.72
CA THR A 39 9.30 15.62 -7.15
C THR A 39 8.47 14.75 -8.09
N LYS A 40 7.57 13.91 -7.56
CA LYS A 40 6.75 12.97 -8.35
C LYS A 40 7.57 12.04 -9.25
N CYS A 41 8.75 11.59 -8.78
CA CYS A 41 9.58 10.61 -9.51
C CYS A 41 9.05 9.17 -9.44
N TRP A 42 8.05 8.92 -8.59
CA TRP A 42 7.33 7.64 -8.48
C TRP A 42 8.13 6.40 -8.08
N LEU A 43 9.41 6.53 -7.70
CA LEU A 43 10.20 5.40 -7.19
C LEU A 43 9.53 4.72 -5.99
N CYS A 44 8.93 5.48 -5.08
CA CYS A 44 8.18 4.92 -3.95
C CYS A 44 6.98 4.05 -4.39
N VAL A 45 6.34 4.36 -5.52
CA VAL A 45 5.26 3.54 -6.10
C VAL A 45 5.84 2.23 -6.63
N GLN A 46 6.94 2.32 -7.40
CA GLN A 46 7.59 1.16 -8.04
C GLN A 46 8.19 0.19 -7.03
N TYR A 47 8.81 0.69 -5.96
CA TYR A 47 9.50 -0.13 -4.97
C TYR A 47 8.65 -0.56 -3.79
N CYS A 48 7.38 -0.17 -3.71
CA CYS A 48 6.52 -0.62 -2.62
C CYS A 48 6.26 -2.14 -2.74
N PRO A 49 6.77 -2.98 -1.83
CA PRO A 49 6.62 -4.44 -1.96
C PRO A 49 5.16 -4.91 -1.79
N GLU A 50 4.31 -4.07 -1.19
CA GLU A 50 2.89 -4.34 -0.98
C GLU A 50 2.01 -3.76 -2.11
N GLY A 51 2.55 -2.94 -3.01
CA GLY A 51 1.76 -2.30 -4.07
C GLY A 51 0.67 -1.33 -3.56
N VAL A 52 0.81 -0.77 -2.35
CA VAL A 52 -0.23 0.04 -1.68
C VAL A 52 -0.12 1.54 -1.95
N ILE A 53 0.87 1.98 -2.73
CA ILE A 53 1.11 3.39 -3.03
C ILE A 53 0.62 3.67 -4.46
N LYS A 54 -0.22 4.68 -4.64
CA LYS A 54 -0.78 5.09 -5.94
C LYS A 54 -0.40 6.52 -6.29
N GLU A 55 -0.32 6.81 -7.58
CA GLU A 55 -0.10 8.16 -8.09
C GLU A 55 -1.35 9.04 -7.91
N SER A 56 -1.15 10.34 -7.68
CA SER A 56 -2.21 11.35 -7.66
C SER A 56 -1.66 12.72 -8.04
N ASP A 57 -2.54 13.69 -8.29
CA ASP A 57 -2.17 15.06 -8.62
C ASP A 57 -1.30 15.74 -7.56
N LYS A 58 -1.42 15.37 -6.28
CA LYS A 58 -0.63 15.95 -5.19
C LYS A 58 0.70 15.22 -4.94
N GLY A 59 0.85 14.01 -5.46
CA GLY A 59 1.96 13.10 -5.12
C GLY A 59 1.46 11.70 -4.76
N PRO A 60 2.30 10.86 -4.15
CA PRO A 60 1.93 9.47 -3.84
C PRO A 60 0.90 9.41 -2.71
N VAL A 61 -0.13 8.57 -2.87
CA VAL A 61 -1.15 8.28 -1.86
C VAL A 61 -0.98 6.86 -1.37
N ILE A 62 -0.90 6.68 -0.05
CA ILE A 62 -0.63 5.38 0.59
C ILE A 62 -1.93 4.81 1.15
N ASP A 63 -2.28 3.59 0.77
CA ASP A 63 -3.36 2.84 1.43
C ASP A 63 -2.86 2.23 2.74
N TYR A 64 -3.11 2.95 3.85
CA TYR A 64 -2.73 2.50 5.18
C TYR A 64 -3.54 1.29 5.68
N ARG A 65 -4.56 0.80 4.97
CA ARG A 65 -5.20 -0.47 5.36
C ARG A 65 -4.27 -1.65 5.16
N PHE A 66 -3.39 -1.57 4.15
CA PHE A 66 -2.50 -2.67 3.75
C PHE A 66 -1.01 -2.31 3.86
N CYS A 67 -0.66 -1.06 4.13
CA CYS A 67 0.73 -0.68 4.40
C CYS A 67 1.26 -1.39 5.65
N LYS A 68 2.36 -2.15 5.51
CA LYS A 68 3.04 -2.81 6.64
C LYS A 68 4.09 -1.94 7.34
N GLY A 69 4.32 -0.71 6.86
CA GLY A 69 5.27 0.20 7.51
C GLY A 69 6.74 -0.18 7.36
N CYS A 70 7.09 -0.93 6.30
CA CYS A 70 8.44 -1.48 6.10
C CYS A 70 9.55 -0.46 5.83
N GLY A 71 9.22 0.78 5.48
CA GLY A 71 10.19 1.85 5.27
C GLY A 71 10.84 1.92 3.87
N VAL A 72 10.69 0.91 3.02
CA VAL A 72 11.31 0.87 1.67
C VAL A 72 11.02 2.15 0.86
N CYS A 73 9.78 2.64 0.86
CA CYS A 73 9.44 3.88 0.17
C CYS A 73 10.19 5.13 0.68
N ALA A 74 10.54 5.17 1.97
CA ALA A 74 11.32 6.25 2.57
C ALA A 74 12.80 6.13 2.21
N ASP A 75 13.34 4.91 2.20
CA ASP A 75 14.72 4.63 1.83
C ASP A 75 14.98 4.98 0.36
N GLU A 76 14.10 4.53 -0.53
CA GLU A 76 14.16 4.75 -1.99
C GLU A 76 13.83 6.18 -2.41
N CYS A 77 13.32 7.03 -1.50
CA CYS A 77 13.02 8.42 -1.84
C CYS A 77 14.32 9.24 -1.95
N PRO A 78 14.72 9.71 -3.16
CA PRO A 78 16.01 10.39 -3.35
C PRO A 78 16.05 11.77 -2.70
N VAL A 79 14.88 12.42 -2.58
CA VAL A 79 14.70 13.75 -1.98
C VAL A 79 14.23 13.68 -0.52
N LYS A 80 14.15 12.47 0.06
CA LYS A 80 13.71 12.23 1.45
C LYS A 80 12.39 12.93 1.80
N ALA A 81 11.47 12.96 0.83
CA ALA A 81 10.11 13.47 0.98
C ALA A 81 9.19 12.52 1.76
N ILE A 82 9.65 11.33 2.14
CA ILE A 82 8.88 10.38 2.96
C ILE A 82 9.63 10.16 4.26
N VAL A 83 8.96 10.37 5.39
CA VAL A 83 9.51 10.17 6.73
C VAL A 83 8.78 9.06 7.47
N MET A 84 9.50 8.26 8.24
CA MET A 84 8.91 7.22 9.08
C MET A 84 8.59 7.79 10.47
N ILE A 85 7.34 7.69 10.90
CA ILE A 85 6.89 8.08 12.24
C ILE A 85 6.27 6.90 12.97
N ARG A 86 6.24 6.93 14.29
CA ARG A 86 5.60 5.87 15.10
C ARG A 86 4.10 5.83 14.83
N GLU A 87 3.55 4.62 14.68
CA GLU A 87 2.10 4.40 14.66
C GLU A 87 1.57 4.66 16.08
N VAL A 88 0.52 5.49 16.19
CA VAL A 88 -0.17 5.82 17.45
C VAL A 88 -1.58 5.30 17.41
#